data_AF-A0A3D1BBH6-F1
#
_entry.id   AF-A0A3D1BBH6-F1
#
_cell.length_a   1.000
_cell.length_b   1.000
_cell.length_c   1.000
_cell.angle_alpha   90.00
_cell.angle_beta   90.00
_cell.angle_gamma   90.00
#
_symmetry.space_group_name_H-M   'P 1'
#
loop_
_entity.id
_entity.type
_entity.pdbx_description
1 polymer ?
#
loop_
_entity_poly.entity_id
_entity_poly.type
_entity_poly.pdbx_seq_one_letter_code
_entity_poly.pdbx_strand_id
1 'polypeptide(L)'
;VFRGLSCLFDEVGILDATTVPMSDPIYDPDDYAHGHRLGRMVKEAGNPGLRYRSVRKSGDDCWALMTPKPVVSIIQTAHYEMIWNGRISSVSAVSAV
;
A
#
# COMPACT_ATOMS: atom_id res chain seq x y z
N VAL A 1 13.39 -1.51 -15.14
CA VAL A 1 11.99 -1.66 -15.59
C VAL A 1 11.14 -2.04 -14.39
N PHE A 2 10.21 -1.16 -14.00
CA PHE A 2 9.21 -1.44 -12.96
C PHE A 2 8.14 -2.38 -13.52
N ARG A 3 7.48 -3.13 -12.65
CA ARG A 3 6.48 -4.12 -13.05
C ARG A 3 5.20 -3.83 -12.27
N GLY A 4 4.10 -3.65 -12.98
CA GLY A 4 2.78 -3.59 -12.38
C GLY A 4 2.40 -4.95 -11.80
N LEU A 5 1.60 -4.93 -10.74
CA LEU A 5 1.02 -6.12 -10.13
C LEU A 5 -0.50 -5.94 -10.07
N SER A 6 -1.23 -7.00 -10.43
CA SER A 6 -2.64 -7.18 -10.10
C SER A 6 -2.72 -8.17 -8.95
N CYS A 7 -3.38 -7.77 -7.87
CA CYS A 7 -3.48 -8.53 -6.63
C CYS A 7 -4.95 -8.83 -6.33
N LEU A 8 -5.25 -10.09 -6.04
CA LEU A 8 -6.53 -10.52 -5.47
C LEU A 8 -6.25 -11.11 -4.10
N PHE A 9 -7.00 -10.66 -3.09
CA PHE A 9 -6.89 -11.12 -1.72
C PHE A 9 -8.25 -11.00 -1.01
N ASP A 10 -8.45 -11.79 0.03
CA ASP A 10 -9.62 -11.71 0.91
C ASP A 10 -9.39 -10.63 2.00
N GLU A 11 -10.41 -9.84 2.27
CA GLU A 11 -10.39 -8.81 3.33
C GLU A 11 -10.91 -9.33 4.68
N VAL A 12 -11.32 -10.59 4.79
CA VAL A 12 -11.75 -11.18 6.06
C VAL A 12 -10.68 -11.02 7.15
N GLY A 13 -11.08 -10.37 8.25
CA GLY A 13 -10.22 -10.11 9.40
C GLY A 13 -9.21 -8.96 9.22
N ILE A 14 -9.20 -8.27 8.07
CA ILE A 14 -8.42 -7.05 7.89
C ILE A 14 -9.03 -5.97 8.80
N LEU A 15 -8.17 -5.34 9.62
CA LEU A 15 -8.58 -4.24 10.49
C LEU A 15 -8.82 -2.97 9.68
N ASP A 16 -9.76 -2.13 10.11
CA ASP A 16 -10.16 -0.93 9.39
C ASP A 16 -9.79 0.35 10.15
N ALA A 17 -8.65 0.94 9.78
CA ALA A 17 -8.23 2.25 10.25
C ALA A 17 -8.86 3.41 9.46
N THR A 18 -9.63 3.17 8.39
CA THR A 18 -10.32 4.27 7.69
C THR A 18 -11.39 4.94 8.56
N THR A 19 -11.74 4.35 9.70
CA THR A 19 -12.58 5.00 10.71
C THR A 19 -11.83 6.06 11.52
N VAL A 20 -10.50 6.02 11.54
CA VAL A 20 -9.63 6.99 12.24
C VAL A 20 -9.56 8.29 11.43
N PRO A 21 -9.71 9.47 12.06
CA PRO A 21 -9.59 10.76 11.36
C PRO A 21 -8.23 10.96 10.72
N MET A 22 -8.17 11.63 9.56
CA MET A 22 -6.89 12.01 8.90
C MET A 22 -6.01 12.95 9.75
N SER A 23 -6.55 13.56 10.80
CA SER A 23 -5.79 14.37 11.77
C SER A 23 -5.04 13.53 12.80
N ASP A 24 -5.26 12.21 12.84
CA ASP A 24 -4.54 11.32 13.74
C ASP A 24 -3.07 11.17 13.32
N PRO A 25 -2.11 11.12 14.26
CA PRO A 25 -0.70 10.93 13.96
C PRO A 25 -0.34 9.71 13.11
N ILE A 26 -1.18 8.66 13.04
CA ILE A 26 -0.94 7.54 12.13
C ILE A 26 -0.96 7.95 10.65
N TYR A 27 -1.51 9.13 10.34
CA TYR A 27 -1.62 9.71 9.00
C TYR A 27 -0.68 10.91 8.77
N ASP A 28 0.37 11.04 9.56
CA ASP A 28 1.41 12.04 9.32
C ASP A 28 2.15 11.71 7.99
N PRO A 29 2.17 12.63 7.00
CA PRO A 29 2.77 12.38 5.69
C PRO A 29 4.32 12.38 5.72
N ASP A 30 4.92 12.99 6.74
CA ASP A 30 6.37 13.20 6.88
C ASP A 30 6.99 12.36 8.00
N ASP A 31 6.23 12.01 9.06
CA ASP A 31 6.66 11.11 10.15
C ASP A 31 5.82 9.84 10.28
N TYR A 32 6.35 8.74 9.76
CA TYR A 32 5.68 7.43 9.77
C TYR A 32 5.80 6.69 11.12
N ALA A 33 6.37 7.28 12.18
CA ALA A 33 6.62 6.59 13.44
C ALA A 33 5.34 6.00 14.08
N HIS A 34 4.23 6.73 14.05
CA HIS A 34 2.94 6.25 14.59
C HIS A 34 2.34 5.14 13.72
N GLY A 35 2.33 5.31 12.40
CA GLY A 35 1.89 4.28 11.45
C GLY A 35 2.72 3.00 11.55
N HIS A 36 4.04 3.11 11.73
CA HIS A 36 4.92 1.97 11.96
C HIS A 36 4.61 1.23 13.27
N ARG A 37 4.32 1.96 14.36
CA ARG A 37 3.91 1.34 15.63
C ARG A 37 2.59 0.60 15.47
N LEU A 38 1.60 1.20 14.84
CA LEU A 38 0.33 0.54 14.54
C LEU A 38 0.55 -0.72 13.70
N GLY A 39 1.27 -0.62 12.58
CA GLY A 39 1.56 -1.78 11.73
C GLY A 39 2.25 -2.93 12.48
N ARG A 40 3.18 -2.61 13.39
CA ARG A 40 3.83 -3.60 14.26
C ARG A 40 2.84 -4.27 15.20
N MET A 41 2.00 -3.49 15.88
CA MET A 41 0.97 -4.03 16.78
C MET A 41 -0.01 -4.96 16.04
N VAL A 42 -0.47 -4.56 14.85
CA VAL A 42 -1.37 -5.38 14.01
C VAL A 42 -0.71 -6.73 13.68
N LYS A 43 0.57 -6.70 13.28
CA LYS A 43 1.35 -7.90 12.94
C LYS A 43 1.58 -8.81 14.16
N GLU A 44 1.99 -8.23 15.30
CA GLU A 44 2.26 -8.97 16.54
C GLU A 44 0.99 -9.62 17.12
N ALA A 45 -0.16 -8.96 16.97
CA ALA A 45 -1.46 -9.50 17.34
C ALA A 45 -1.97 -10.60 16.40
N GLY A 46 -1.24 -10.91 15.31
CA GLY A 46 -1.59 -11.99 14.37
C GLY A 46 -2.74 -11.65 13.42
N ASN A 47 -3.11 -10.37 13.28
CA ASN A 47 -4.15 -9.95 12.34
C ASN A 47 -3.63 -10.03 10.88
N PRO A 48 -4.49 -10.38 9.92
CA PRO A 48 -4.07 -10.62 8.53
C PRO A 48 -3.64 -9.34 7.80
N GLY A 49 -4.19 -8.18 8.16
CA GLY A 49 -3.86 -6.92 7.52
C GLY A 49 -4.53 -5.70 8.15
N LEU A 50 -4.27 -4.54 7.55
CA LEU A 50 -4.83 -3.25 7.90
C LEU A 50 -5.22 -2.50 6.62
N ARG A 51 -6.47 -2.03 6.54
CA ARG A 51 -6.93 -1.03 5.57
C ARG A 51 -6.82 0.36 6.19
N TYR A 52 -6.27 1.33 5.46
CA TYR A 52 -6.01 2.69 5.96
C TYR A 52 -6.05 3.71 4.82
N ARG A 53 -6.29 5.00 5.13
CA ARG A 53 -6.25 6.07 4.12
C ARG A 53 -4.83 6.39 3.66
N SER A 54 -4.66 6.69 2.37
CA SER A 54 -3.38 7.09 1.79
C SER A 54 -2.99 8.52 2.20
N VAL A 55 -1.80 8.67 2.77
CA VAL A 55 -1.18 9.98 3.03
C VAL A 55 -0.54 10.61 1.77
N ARG A 56 -0.44 9.85 0.67
CA ARG A 56 0.18 10.29 -0.60
C ARG A 56 -0.81 10.58 -1.72
N LYS A 57 -2.05 10.12 -1.58
CA LYS A 57 -3.13 10.33 -2.54
C LYS A 57 -4.45 10.47 -1.79
N SER A 58 -4.90 11.70 -1.62
CA SER A 58 -6.14 12.01 -0.88
C SER A 58 -7.35 11.30 -1.49
N GLY A 59 -8.21 10.74 -0.64
CA GLY A 59 -9.42 10.02 -1.04
C GLY A 59 -9.21 8.54 -1.37
N ASP A 60 -7.97 8.07 -1.48
CA ASP A 60 -7.65 6.67 -1.74
C ASP A 60 -7.37 5.89 -0.45
N ASP A 61 -7.69 4.60 -0.47
CA ASP A 61 -7.34 3.65 0.56
C ASP A 61 -6.12 2.80 0.17
N CYS A 62 -5.44 2.27 1.18
CA CYS A 62 -4.30 1.39 1.07
C CYS A 62 -4.47 0.19 1.99
N TRP A 63 -3.81 -0.91 1.63
CA TRP A 63 -3.81 -2.15 2.40
C TRP A 63 -2.38 -2.54 2.77
N ALA A 64 -2.16 -2.80 4.06
CA ALA A 64 -0.96 -3.43 4.58
C ALA A 64 -1.28 -4.89 4.91
N LEU A 65 -0.82 -5.82 4.08
CA LEU A 65 -0.96 -7.26 4.34
C LEU A 65 0.19 -7.71 5.25
N MET A 66 -0.14 -8.23 6.44
CA MET A 66 0.85 -8.64 7.45
C MET A 66 1.31 -10.09 7.26
N THR A 67 0.58 -10.85 6.44
CA THR A 67 0.81 -12.26 6.12
C THR A 67 0.34 -12.51 4.69
N PRO A 68 0.92 -13.49 3.96
CA PRO A 68 0.44 -13.85 2.62
C PRO A 68 -0.84 -14.69 2.63
N LYS A 69 -1.31 -15.17 3.78
CA LYS A 69 -2.50 -16.03 3.89
C LYS A 69 -3.77 -15.54 3.15
N PRO A 70 -4.16 -14.25 3.21
CA PRO A 70 -5.34 -13.77 2.48
C PRO A 70 -5.11 -13.62 0.97
N VAL A 71 -3.88 -13.73 0.47
CA VAL A 71 -3.57 -13.52 -0.95
C VAL A 71 -4.05 -14.71 -1.78
N VAL A 72 -4.94 -14.44 -2.73
CA VAL A 72 -5.50 -15.42 -3.66
C VAL A 72 -4.65 -15.50 -4.93
N SER A 73 -4.22 -14.36 -5.47
CA SER A 73 -3.37 -14.32 -6.66
C SER A 73 -2.55 -13.04 -6.76
N ILE A 74 -1.31 -13.15 -7.25
CA ILE A 74 -0.46 -12.03 -7.66
C ILE A 74 -0.04 -12.26 -9.10
N ILE A 75 -0.48 -11.38 -10.01
CA ILE A 75 -0.16 -11.46 -11.43
C ILE A 75 0.65 -10.23 -11.82
N GLN A 76 1.82 -10.46 -12.42
CA GLN A 76 2.60 -9.39 -13.01
C GLN A 76 1.91 -8.90 -14.29
N THR A 77 1.68 -7.59 -14.40
CA THR A 77 0.96 -6.98 -15.51
C THR A 77 1.94 -6.26 -16.45
N ALA A 78 1.80 -4.93 -16.61
CA ALA A 78 2.61 -4.15 -17.53
C ALA A 78 4.02 -3.89 -16.99
N HIS A 79 4.94 -3.64 -17.92
CA HIS A 79 6.26 -3.09 -17.61
C HIS A 79 6.19 -1.57 -17.69
N TYR A 80 6.88 -0.90 -16.79
CA TYR A 80 6.93 0.56 -16.74
C TYR A 80 8.38 1.03 -16.76
N GLU A 81 8.62 2.06 -17.55
CA GLU A 81 9.82 2.87 -17.49
C GLU A 81 9.53 4.14 -16.68
N MET A 82 10.49 4.53 -15.85
CA MET A 82 10.45 5.77 -15.08
C MET A 82 11.75 6.52 -15.34
N ILE A 83 11.65 7.77 -15.82
CA ILE A 83 12.80 8.65 -16.00
C ILE A 83 12.93 9.52 -14.75
N TRP A 84 14.13 9.58 -14.18
CA TRP A 84 14.44 10.35 -12.99
C TRP A 84 15.63 11.29 -13.21
N ASN A 85 15.45 12.58 -12.93
CA ASN A 85 16.47 13.61 -13.04
C ASN A 85 16.46 14.55 -11.81
N GLY A 86 16.52 13.97 -10.61
CA GLY A 86 16.28 14.68 -9.34
C GLY A 86 14.81 14.70 -8.93
N ARG A 87 13.89 14.45 -9.87
CA ARG A 87 12.48 14.16 -9.67
C ARG A 87 12.01 13.17 -10.74
N ILE A 88 10.84 12.58 -10.57
CA ILE A 88 10.21 11.77 -11.62
C ILE A 88 9.79 12.72 -12.75
N SER A 89 10.40 12.57 -13.93
CA SER A 89 10.09 13.40 -15.11
C SER A 89 9.08 12.74 -16.04
N SER A 90 9.04 11.40 -16.08
CA SER A 90 8.01 10.65 -16.80
C SER A 90 7.86 9.22 -16.27
N VAL A 91 6.67 8.65 -16.48
CA VAL A 91 6.38 7.23 -16.29
C VAL A 91 5.58 6.76 -17.50
N SER A 92 6.03 5.71 -18.18
CA SER A 92 5.40 5.19 -19.40
C SER A 92 5.32 3.67 -19.36
N ALA A 93 4.20 3.11 -19.85
CA ALA A 93 4.08 1.67 -20.06
C ALA A 93 4.96 1.24 -21.23
N VAL A 94 5.75 0.19 -21.03
CA VAL A 94 6.57 -0.44 -22.06
C VAL A 94 5.76 -1.56 -22.71
N SER A 95 5.60 -1.49 -24.02
CA SER A 95 4.99 -2.55 -24.82
C SER A 95 6.05 -3.19 -25.69
N ALA A 96 5.96 -4.49 -25.93
CA ALA A 96 6.80 -5.14 -26.94
C ALA A 96 6.46 -4.58 -28.33
N VAL A 97 7.49 -4.38 -29.14
CA VAL A 97 7.38 -3.97 -30.55
C VAL A 97 7.00 -5.17 -31.40
#